data_AF-A0A957IVA0-F1
#
_entry.id   AF-A0A957IVA0-F1
#
_cell.length_a   1.000
_cell.length_b   1.000
_cell.length_c   1.000
_cell.angle_alpha   90.00
_cell.angle_beta   90.00
_cell.angle_gamma   90.00
#
_symmetry.space_group_name_H-M   'P 1'
#
loop_
_entity.id
_entity.type
_entity.pdbx_description
1 polymer ?
#
loop_
_entity_poly.entity_id
_entity_poly.type
_entity_poly.pdbx_seq_one_letter_code
_entity_poly.pdbx_strand_id
1 'polypeptide(L)'
;YLAEAQARLEQLLARLGEKTAVFGIAIPQAKALYSLGIVTHLQGGDAAATDLFMQSLAIWQRLGAAGELGAARAAHFIAFMALRRADYATAHIWYGQSNGRYRQLGDDWGLSEAQSQMGTLALREGNIVEARRLQEEALAIKQRLGDARGILFSVWALGNIARLQGDYPTARACYIQALQTAQQSDDKWSLPYCIEAFGYLALAERRFQQAARIFAAAEVLRTATGAPLPPVWHADYARARTEMETSLGTASFAAVWHEGQTMGLPQAIHHILQTSS
;
A
#
# COMPACT_ATOMS: atom_id res chain seq x y z
N TYR A 1 2.77 -7.56 19.74
CA TYR A 1 2.06 -6.29 19.50
C TYR A 1 0.66 -6.48 18.89
N LEU A 2 0.48 -7.05 17.69
CA LEU A 2 -0.85 -7.17 17.07
C LEU A 2 -1.85 -8.05 17.85
N ALA A 3 -1.43 -9.21 18.35
CA ALA A 3 -2.30 -10.09 19.14
C ALA A 3 -2.76 -9.46 20.47
N GLU A 4 -1.90 -8.65 21.09
CA GLU A 4 -2.23 -7.92 22.31
C GLU A 4 -3.21 -6.77 22.04
N ALA A 5 -3.02 -6.05 20.92
CA ALA A 5 -3.95 -5.02 20.47
C ALA A 5 -5.34 -5.63 20.17
N GLN A 6 -5.37 -6.78 19.50
CA GLN A 6 -6.59 -7.53 19.24
C GLN A 6 -7.32 -7.90 20.54
N ALA A 7 -6.64 -8.54 21.49
CA ALA A 7 -7.23 -8.94 22.76
C ALA A 7 -7.79 -7.74 23.55
N ARG A 8 -7.09 -6.60 23.55
CA ARG A 8 -7.57 -5.36 24.19
C ARG A 8 -8.83 -4.81 23.51
N LEU A 9 -8.90 -4.86 22.18
CA LEU A 9 -10.07 -4.41 21.42
C LEU A 9 -11.28 -5.33 21.61
N GLU A 10 -11.07 -6.64 21.64
CA GLU A 10 -12.12 -7.63 21.93
C GLU A 10 -12.67 -7.47 23.35
N GLN A 11 -11.80 -7.29 24.35
CA GLN A 11 -12.21 -6.99 25.73
C GLN A 11 -12.98 -5.67 25.83
N LEU A 12 -12.56 -4.63 25.10
CA LEU A 12 -13.28 -3.36 25.04
C LEU A 12 -14.68 -3.56 24.44
N LEU A 13 -14.79 -4.31 23.34
CA LEU A 13 -16.07 -4.60 22.69
C LEU A 13 -17.00 -5.41 23.58
N ALA A 14 -16.50 -6.40 24.32
CA ALA A 14 -17.30 -7.15 25.30
C ALA A 14 -17.89 -6.22 26.37
N ARG A 15 -17.06 -5.33 26.95
CA ARG A 15 -17.50 -4.34 27.94
C ARG A 15 -18.50 -3.32 27.39
N LEU A 16 -18.39 -2.96 26.11
CA LEU A 16 -19.33 -2.06 25.45
C LEU A 16 -20.64 -2.78 25.08
N GLY A 17 -20.58 -4.07 24.73
CA GLY A 17 -21.75 -4.89 24.42
C GLY A 17 -22.63 -5.21 25.63
N GLU A 18 -22.03 -5.36 26.82
CA GLU A 18 -22.76 -5.55 28.09
C GLU A 18 -23.54 -4.31 28.52
N LYS A 19 -23.13 -3.11 28.09
CA LYS A 19 -23.80 -1.85 28.39
C LYS A 19 -24.82 -1.57 27.29
N THR A 20 -26.07 -1.98 27.48
CA THR A 20 -27.13 -1.84 26.47
C THR A 20 -27.31 -0.39 26.01
N ALA A 21 -27.09 -0.15 24.71
CA ALA A 21 -27.73 0.85 23.85
C ALA A 21 -27.92 2.30 24.37
N VAL A 22 -26.95 2.86 25.10
CA VAL A 22 -26.89 4.32 25.27
C VAL A 22 -26.11 4.91 24.09
N PHE A 23 -26.65 5.94 23.42
CA PHE A 23 -25.98 6.66 22.31
C PHE A 23 -24.51 7.01 22.62
N GLY A 24 -24.17 7.22 23.90
CA GLY A 24 -22.81 7.52 24.36
C GLY A 24 -21.75 6.43 24.10
N ILE A 25 -22.14 5.16 23.88
CA ILE A 25 -21.17 4.07 23.60
C ILE A 25 -21.06 3.68 22.13
N ALA A 26 -21.96 4.16 21.26
CA ALA A 26 -22.00 3.80 19.84
C ALA A 26 -20.73 4.24 19.09
N ILE A 27 -20.24 5.46 19.35
CA ILE A 27 -19.01 5.98 18.74
C ILE A 27 -17.77 5.16 19.17
N PRO A 28 -17.50 4.92 20.47
CA PRO A 28 -16.44 4.02 20.90
C PRO A 28 -16.54 2.62 20.31
N GLN A 29 -17.74 2.03 20.27
CA GLN A 29 -17.97 0.70 19.73
C GLN A 29 -17.63 0.64 18.22
N ALA A 30 -18.13 1.59 17.44
CA ALA A 30 -17.86 1.67 16.01
C ALA A 30 -16.36 1.86 15.72
N LYS A 31 -15.67 2.70 16.49
CA LYS A 31 -14.20 2.87 16.40
C LYS A 31 -13.46 1.59 16.77
N ALA A 32 -13.88 0.89 17.82
CA ALA A 32 -13.26 -0.36 18.25
C ALA A 32 -13.42 -1.47 17.19
N LEU A 33 -14.61 -1.62 16.60
CA LEU A 33 -14.85 -2.54 15.48
C LEU A 33 -13.99 -2.20 14.26
N TYR A 34 -13.90 -0.92 13.91
CA TYR A 34 -13.05 -0.46 12.81
C TYR A 34 -11.57 -0.78 13.05
N SER A 35 -11.06 -0.45 14.24
CA SER A 35 -9.66 -0.75 14.61
C SER A 35 -9.39 -2.25 14.66
N LEU A 36 -10.35 -3.04 15.15
CA LEU A 36 -10.23 -4.50 15.15
C LEU A 36 -10.19 -5.03 13.72
N GLY A 37 -11.02 -4.51 12.81
CA GLY A 37 -11.00 -4.84 11.39
C GLY A 37 -9.62 -4.60 10.76
N ILE A 38 -8.96 -3.48 11.07
CA ILE A 38 -7.59 -3.20 10.61
C ILE A 38 -6.61 -4.24 11.16
N VAL A 39 -6.65 -4.54 12.45
CA VAL A 39 -5.73 -5.52 13.07
C VAL A 39 -5.95 -6.92 12.48
N THR A 40 -7.20 -7.35 12.35
CA THR A 40 -7.57 -8.64 11.75
C THR A 40 -7.12 -8.73 10.30
N HIS A 41 -7.26 -7.65 9.52
CA HIS A 41 -6.72 -7.59 8.17
C HIS A 41 -5.19 -7.74 8.15
N LEU A 42 -4.47 -7.02 9.02
CA LEU A 42 -3.01 -7.12 9.13
C LEU A 42 -2.53 -8.53 9.53
N GLN A 43 -3.39 -9.33 10.16
CA GLN A 43 -3.15 -10.75 10.48
C GLN A 43 -3.57 -11.72 9.36
N GLY A 44 -4.10 -11.21 8.23
CA GLY A 44 -4.51 -12.00 7.07
C GLY A 44 -5.99 -12.41 7.05
N GLY A 45 -6.79 -11.98 8.03
CA GLY A 45 -8.21 -12.31 8.14
C GLY A 45 -9.12 -11.42 7.30
N ASP A 46 -8.92 -11.33 5.99
CA ASP A 46 -9.62 -10.36 5.14
C ASP A 46 -11.17 -10.48 5.25
N ALA A 47 -11.70 -11.71 5.34
CA ALA A 47 -13.14 -12.00 5.51
C ALA A 47 -13.71 -11.42 6.81
N ALA A 48 -13.12 -11.81 7.93
CA ALA A 48 -13.51 -11.30 9.25
C ALA A 48 -13.32 -9.78 9.37
N ALA A 49 -12.27 -9.22 8.76
CA ALA A 49 -12.06 -7.78 8.70
C ALA A 49 -13.21 -7.07 7.98
N THR A 50 -13.71 -7.63 6.87
CA THR A 50 -14.85 -7.08 6.13
C THR A 50 -16.11 -7.04 7.00
N ASP A 51 -16.40 -8.11 7.73
CA ASP A 51 -17.55 -8.18 8.63
C ASP A 51 -17.46 -7.15 9.76
N LEU A 52 -16.26 -6.94 10.31
CA LEU A 52 -16.00 -5.92 11.33
C LEU A 52 -16.22 -4.51 10.80
N PHE A 53 -15.75 -4.21 9.57
CA PHE A 53 -16.00 -2.92 8.93
C PHE A 53 -17.48 -2.70 8.62
N MET A 54 -18.21 -3.75 8.18
CA MET A 54 -19.65 -3.69 7.96
C MET A 54 -20.43 -3.42 9.26
N GLN A 55 -20.04 -4.05 10.37
CA GLN A 55 -20.63 -3.77 11.68
C GLN A 55 -20.34 -2.33 12.14
N SER A 56 -19.12 -1.84 11.96
CA SER A 56 -18.75 -0.45 12.24
C SER A 56 -19.58 0.53 11.42
N LEU A 57 -19.68 0.30 10.11
CA LEU A 57 -20.47 1.10 9.17
C LEU A 57 -21.94 1.20 9.60
N ALA A 58 -22.55 0.07 9.96
CA ALA A 58 -23.95 0.04 10.40
C ALA A 58 -24.19 0.92 11.63
N ILE A 59 -23.23 0.99 12.56
CA ILE A 59 -23.33 1.89 13.72
C ILE A 59 -23.17 3.34 13.29
N TRP A 60 -22.19 3.65 12.44
CA TRP A 60 -21.98 5.01 11.94
C TRP A 60 -23.21 5.55 11.19
N GLN A 61 -23.86 4.72 10.37
CA GLN A 61 -25.07 5.11 9.65
C GLN A 61 -26.23 5.45 10.60
N ARG A 62 -26.39 4.73 11.72
CA ARG A 62 -27.42 5.04 12.74
C ARG A 62 -27.16 6.35 13.47
N LEU A 63 -25.90 6.80 13.51
CA LEU A 63 -25.51 8.08 14.11
C LEU A 63 -25.78 9.29 13.18
N GLY A 64 -26.20 9.05 11.94
CA GLY A 64 -26.54 10.10 10.97
C GLY A 64 -25.38 11.06 10.72
N ALA A 65 -25.65 12.36 10.77
CA ALA A 65 -24.66 13.42 10.53
C ALA A 65 -23.38 13.27 11.39
N ALA A 66 -23.51 12.83 12.64
CA ALA A 66 -22.36 12.65 13.53
C ALA A 66 -21.47 11.46 13.15
N GLY A 67 -21.95 10.55 12.29
CA GLY A 67 -21.25 9.35 11.87
C GLY A 67 -20.70 9.39 10.45
N GLU A 68 -20.91 10.45 9.67
CA GLU A 68 -20.60 10.46 8.23
C GLU A 68 -19.13 10.17 7.92
N LEU A 69 -18.21 10.78 8.66
CA LEU A 69 -16.77 10.51 8.49
C LEU A 69 -16.39 9.07 8.87
N GLY A 70 -16.98 8.55 9.94
CA GLY A 70 -16.78 7.15 10.36
C GLY A 70 -17.32 6.16 9.32
N ALA A 71 -18.49 6.45 8.75
CA ALA A 71 -19.08 5.67 7.68
C ALA A 71 -18.22 5.69 6.42
N ALA A 72 -17.69 6.85 6.02
CA ALA A 72 -16.79 6.98 4.87
C ALA A 72 -15.51 6.15 5.05
N ARG A 73 -14.92 6.17 6.26
CA ARG A 73 -13.74 5.35 6.59
C ARG A 73 -14.03 3.86 6.56
N ALA A 74 -15.13 3.43 7.16
CA ALA A 74 -15.53 2.02 7.11
C ALA A 74 -15.80 1.55 5.67
N ALA A 75 -16.51 2.35 4.87
CA ALA A 75 -16.75 2.10 3.45
C ALA A 75 -15.44 1.98 2.65
N HIS A 76 -14.49 2.89 2.86
CA HIS A 76 -13.16 2.81 2.21
C HIS A 76 -12.48 1.47 2.49
N PHE A 77 -12.48 0.99 3.73
CA PHE A 77 -11.85 -0.28 4.08
C PHE A 77 -12.60 -1.50 3.57
N ILE A 78 -13.93 -1.45 3.46
CA ILE A 78 -14.71 -2.48 2.76
C ILE A 78 -14.30 -2.55 1.28
N ALA A 79 -14.17 -1.39 0.62
CA ALA A 79 -13.70 -1.31 -0.77
C ALA A 79 -12.29 -1.90 -0.93
N PHE A 80 -11.40 -1.60 0.02
CA PHE A 80 -10.04 -2.15 0.05
C PHE A 80 -10.02 -3.67 0.19
N MET A 81 -10.87 -4.24 1.06
CA MET A 81 -11.01 -5.68 1.20
C MET A 81 -11.59 -6.33 -0.07
N ALA A 82 -12.53 -5.67 -0.75
CA ALA A 82 -13.07 -6.14 -2.02
C ALA A 82 -12.01 -6.15 -3.12
N LEU A 83 -11.25 -5.07 -3.28
CA LEU A 83 -10.13 -4.97 -4.23
C LEU A 83 -9.11 -6.10 -4.02
N ARG A 84 -8.77 -6.38 -2.76
CA ARG A 84 -7.86 -7.48 -2.36
C ARG A 84 -8.34 -8.86 -2.79
N ARG A 85 -9.66 -9.08 -2.85
CA ARG A 85 -10.29 -10.31 -3.34
C ARG A 85 -10.59 -10.30 -4.83
N ALA A 86 -10.14 -9.27 -5.54
CA ALA A 86 -10.49 -9.01 -6.94
C ALA A 86 -12.00 -8.86 -7.20
N ASP A 87 -12.78 -8.48 -6.17
CA ASP A 87 -14.18 -8.07 -6.33
C ASP A 87 -14.21 -6.58 -6.69
N TYR A 88 -13.95 -6.30 -7.96
CA TYR A 88 -13.87 -4.94 -8.49
C TYR A 88 -15.22 -4.22 -8.48
N ALA A 89 -16.32 -4.94 -8.67
CA ALA A 89 -17.66 -4.37 -8.64
C ALA A 89 -17.98 -3.78 -7.26
N THR A 90 -17.74 -4.55 -6.19
CA THR A 90 -17.91 -4.07 -4.82
C THR A 90 -16.92 -2.95 -4.48
N ALA A 91 -15.67 -3.05 -4.95
CA ALA A 91 -14.66 -2.01 -4.74
C ALA A 91 -15.08 -0.65 -5.34
N HIS A 92 -15.59 -0.63 -6.59
CA HIS A 92 -16.08 0.59 -7.24
C HIS A 92 -17.18 1.28 -6.44
N ILE A 93 -18.17 0.51 -5.98
CA ILE A 93 -19.31 1.06 -5.21
C ILE A 93 -18.81 1.75 -3.94
N TRP A 94 -18.01 1.05 -3.14
CA TRP A 94 -17.60 1.56 -1.83
C TRP A 94 -16.51 2.63 -1.91
N TYR A 95 -15.62 2.56 -2.90
CA TYR A 95 -14.68 3.66 -3.16
C TYR A 95 -15.41 4.91 -3.67
N GLY A 96 -16.35 4.77 -4.60
CA GLY A 96 -17.16 5.89 -5.09
C GLY A 96 -17.93 6.59 -3.96
N GLN A 97 -18.54 5.79 -3.07
CA GLN A 97 -19.23 6.32 -1.89
C GLN A 97 -18.29 7.04 -0.93
N SER A 98 -17.17 6.41 -0.52
CA SER A 98 -16.23 7.01 0.43
C SER A 98 -15.58 8.27 -0.14
N ASN A 99 -15.13 8.24 -1.41
CA ASN A 99 -14.57 9.39 -2.12
C ASN A 99 -15.55 10.56 -2.19
N GLY A 100 -16.81 10.30 -2.55
CA GLY A 100 -17.85 11.34 -2.57
C GLY A 100 -18.09 11.96 -1.19
N ARG A 101 -18.07 11.14 -0.13
CA ARG A 101 -18.25 11.61 1.25
C ARG A 101 -17.06 12.41 1.75
N TYR A 102 -15.83 11.96 1.51
CA TYR A 102 -14.63 12.73 1.87
C TYR A 102 -14.62 14.11 1.21
N ARG A 103 -15.03 14.19 -0.06
CA ARG A 103 -15.17 15.46 -0.78
C ARG A 103 -16.22 16.37 -0.15
N GLN A 104 -17.39 15.84 0.21
CA GLN A 104 -18.47 16.62 0.86
C GLN A 104 -18.06 17.13 2.25
N LEU A 105 -17.30 16.34 2.99
CA LEU A 105 -16.83 16.67 4.34
C LEU A 105 -15.57 17.54 4.35
N GLY A 106 -14.92 17.77 3.21
CA GLY A 106 -13.63 18.44 3.14
C GLY A 106 -12.48 17.64 3.78
N ASP A 107 -12.60 16.31 3.87
CA ASP A 107 -11.54 15.43 4.37
C ASP A 107 -10.53 15.15 3.24
N ASP A 108 -9.62 16.09 3.04
CA ASP A 108 -8.57 16.00 2.01
C ASP A 108 -7.70 14.75 2.14
N TRP A 109 -7.38 14.35 3.38
CA TRP A 109 -6.55 13.16 3.60
C TRP A 109 -7.29 11.91 3.14
N GLY A 110 -8.53 11.71 3.60
CA GLY A 110 -9.38 10.60 3.18
C GLY A 110 -9.64 10.58 1.67
N LEU A 111 -9.83 11.76 1.07
CA LEU A 111 -10.01 11.93 -0.37
C LEU A 111 -8.77 11.43 -1.15
N SER A 112 -7.58 11.86 -0.75
CA SER A 112 -6.33 11.47 -1.41
C SER A 112 -6.03 9.96 -1.30
N GLU A 113 -6.38 9.35 -0.16
CA GLU A 113 -6.25 7.91 0.03
C GLU A 113 -7.26 7.14 -0.83
N ALA A 114 -8.53 7.57 -0.87
CA ALA A 114 -9.54 6.95 -1.73
C ALA A 114 -9.14 7.02 -3.21
N GLN A 115 -8.66 8.18 -3.68
CA GLN A 115 -8.17 8.35 -5.05
C GLN A 115 -6.97 7.45 -5.37
N SER A 116 -6.00 7.33 -4.46
CA SER A 116 -4.83 6.44 -4.66
C SER A 116 -5.26 4.97 -4.82
N GLN A 117 -6.21 4.54 -3.99
CA GLN A 117 -6.73 3.18 -4.05
C GLN A 117 -7.61 2.93 -5.28
N MET A 118 -8.42 3.90 -5.69
CA MET A 118 -9.14 3.85 -6.96
C MET A 118 -8.18 3.82 -8.15
N GLY A 119 -7.05 4.51 -8.09
CA GLY A 119 -5.99 4.43 -9.09
C GLY A 119 -5.38 3.03 -9.19
N THR A 120 -5.18 2.37 -8.05
CA THR A 120 -4.75 0.96 -7.99
C THR A 120 -5.81 0.03 -8.59
N LEU A 121 -7.09 0.24 -8.30
CA LEU A 121 -8.20 -0.51 -8.91
C LEU A 121 -8.21 -0.34 -10.44
N ALA A 122 -8.10 0.89 -10.93
CA ALA A 122 -8.04 1.17 -12.37
C ALA A 122 -6.85 0.46 -13.05
N LEU A 123 -5.68 0.36 -12.40
CA LEU A 123 -4.56 -0.45 -12.94
C LEU A 123 -4.88 -1.94 -13.02
N ARG A 124 -5.57 -2.49 -12.01
CA ARG A 124 -5.97 -3.90 -12.02
C ARG A 124 -6.97 -4.21 -13.14
N GLU A 125 -7.77 -3.23 -13.52
CA GLU A 125 -8.69 -3.30 -14.66
C GLU A 125 -8.04 -2.96 -16.01
N GLY A 126 -6.73 -2.61 -16.01
CA GLY A 126 -6.00 -2.23 -17.22
C GLY A 126 -6.27 -0.80 -17.70
N ASN A 127 -7.01 0.01 -16.95
CA ASN A 127 -7.25 1.42 -17.26
C ASN A 127 -6.12 2.31 -16.75
N ILE A 128 -5.02 2.31 -17.51
CA ILE A 128 -3.78 3.02 -17.16
C ILE A 128 -3.97 4.54 -17.14
N VAL A 129 -4.79 5.10 -18.05
CA VAL A 129 -5.03 6.55 -18.14
C VAL A 129 -5.75 7.05 -16.90
N GLU A 130 -6.81 6.36 -16.48
CA GLU A 130 -7.56 6.73 -15.29
C GLU A 130 -6.72 6.54 -14.01
N ALA A 131 -5.95 5.46 -13.93
CA ALA A 131 -5.04 5.23 -12.82
C ALA A 131 -4.04 6.38 -12.63
N ARG A 132 -3.44 6.85 -13.73
CA ARG A 132 -2.53 7.99 -13.73
C ARG A 132 -3.21 9.24 -13.20
N ARG A 133 -4.37 9.59 -13.76
CA ARG A 133 -5.14 10.78 -13.36
C ARG A 133 -5.45 10.76 -11.87
N LEU A 134 -5.97 9.63 -11.36
CA LEU A 134 -6.30 9.47 -9.94
C LEU A 134 -5.08 9.59 -9.03
N GLN A 135 -3.93 9.03 -9.46
CA GLN A 135 -2.71 9.09 -8.69
C GLN A 135 -2.09 10.50 -8.67
N GLU A 136 -2.19 11.25 -9.77
CA GLU A 136 -1.78 12.66 -9.87
C GLU A 136 -2.66 13.56 -8.98
N GLU A 137 -3.98 13.35 -8.97
CA GLU A 137 -4.90 14.07 -8.08
C GLU A 137 -4.59 13.81 -6.60
N ALA A 138 -4.38 12.54 -6.23
CA ALA A 138 -4.00 12.18 -4.88
C ALA A 138 -2.65 12.80 -4.48
N LEU A 139 -1.66 12.80 -5.39
CA LEU A 139 -0.35 13.39 -5.16
C LEU A 139 -0.47 14.90 -4.89
N ALA A 140 -1.26 15.63 -5.69
CA ALA A 140 -1.46 17.07 -5.52
C ALA A 140 -2.04 17.41 -4.13
N ILE A 141 -3.00 16.61 -3.65
CA ILE A 141 -3.56 16.77 -2.31
C ILE A 141 -2.51 16.47 -1.23
N LYS A 142 -1.77 15.36 -1.36
CA LYS A 142 -0.74 14.95 -0.40
C LYS A 142 0.40 15.97 -0.31
N GLN A 143 0.77 16.60 -1.42
CA GLN A 143 1.70 17.73 -1.46
C GLN A 143 1.18 18.93 -0.67
N ARG A 144 -0.10 19.31 -0.87
CA ARG A 144 -0.73 20.40 -0.11
C ARG A 144 -0.79 20.10 1.40
N LEU A 145 -0.98 18.84 1.77
CA LEU A 145 -1.01 18.39 3.17
C LEU A 145 0.39 18.23 3.79
N GLY A 146 1.47 18.28 3.00
CA GLY A 146 2.82 17.98 3.47
C GLY A 146 3.02 16.52 3.89
N ASP A 147 2.20 15.60 3.39
CA ASP A 147 2.30 14.16 3.70
C ASP A 147 3.46 13.52 2.93
N ALA A 148 4.67 13.61 3.47
CA ALA A 148 5.88 13.07 2.84
C ALA A 148 5.76 11.58 2.48
N ARG A 149 5.12 10.77 3.35
CA ARG A 149 4.95 9.33 3.09
C ARG A 149 3.91 9.10 1.99
N GLY A 150 2.80 9.82 2.01
CA GLY A 150 1.81 9.79 0.93
C GLY A 150 2.38 10.22 -0.42
N ILE A 151 3.19 11.28 -0.44
CA ILE A 151 3.91 11.77 -1.63
C ILE A 151 4.81 10.66 -2.18
N LEU A 152 5.62 10.04 -1.34
CA LEU A 152 6.50 8.93 -1.73
C LEU A 152 5.71 7.81 -2.44
N PHE A 153 4.64 7.30 -1.81
CA PHE A 153 3.87 6.20 -2.40
C PHE A 153 3.16 6.61 -3.68
N SER A 154 2.71 7.86 -3.78
CA SER A 154 2.04 8.36 -4.98
C SER A 154 3.00 8.49 -6.15
N VAL A 155 4.20 9.04 -5.92
CA VAL A 155 5.26 9.12 -6.92
C VAL A 155 5.75 7.73 -7.32
N TRP A 156 5.90 6.82 -6.36
CA TRP A 156 6.25 5.42 -6.64
C TRP A 156 5.19 4.73 -7.52
N ALA A 157 3.90 4.97 -7.26
CA ALA A 157 2.81 4.43 -8.07
C ALA A 157 2.84 5.01 -9.51
N LEU A 158 3.08 6.31 -9.67
CA LEU A 158 3.29 6.92 -11.00
C LEU A 158 4.49 6.33 -11.74
N GLY A 159 5.57 6.01 -11.02
CA GLY A 159 6.72 5.32 -11.59
C GLY A 159 6.37 3.92 -12.09
N ASN A 160 5.56 3.17 -11.34
CA ASN A 160 5.05 1.88 -11.80
C ASN A 160 4.17 2.00 -13.04
N ILE A 161 3.32 3.02 -13.08
CA ILE A 161 2.48 3.31 -14.25
C ILE A 161 3.35 3.57 -15.48
N ALA A 162 4.35 4.45 -15.36
CA ALA A 162 5.29 4.74 -16.45
C ALA A 162 6.05 3.48 -16.90
N ARG A 163 6.52 2.66 -15.96
CA ARG A 163 7.20 1.39 -16.26
C ARG A 163 6.30 0.43 -17.04
N LEU A 164 5.04 0.30 -16.65
CA LEU A 164 4.06 -0.55 -17.36
C LEU A 164 3.76 -0.04 -18.77
N GLN A 165 3.92 1.26 -19.03
CA GLN A 165 3.79 1.87 -20.35
C GLN A 165 5.08 1.80 -21.19
N GLY A 166 6.18 1.27 -20.64
CA GLY A 166 7.49 1.26 -21.30
C GLY A 166 8.26 2.59 -21.22
N ASP A 167 7.74 3.59 -20.51
CA ASP A 167 8.42 4.86 -20.27
C ASP A 167 9.38 4.72 -19.07
N TYR A 168 10.49 4.01 -19.32
CA TYR A 168 11.52 3.75 -18.33
C TYR A 168 12.24 5.02 -17.82
N PRO A 169 12.50 6.06 -18.65
CA PRO A 169 13.05 7.32 -18.14
C PRO A 169 12.14 7.99 -17.10
N THR A 170 10.83 8.10 -17.36
CA THR A 170 9.89 8.68 -16.39
C THR A 170 9.77 7.80 -15.16
N ALA A 171 9.70 6.47 -15.33
CA ALA A 171 9.66 5.53 -14.21
C ALA A 171 10.86 5.71 -13.27
N ARG A 172 12.06 5.80 -13.84
CA ARG A 172 13.31 6.03 -13.12
C ARG A 172 13.28 7.35 -12.35
N ALA A 173 12.87 8.44 -12.98
CA ALA A 173 12.78 9.75 -12.34
C ALA A 173 11.84 9.71 -11.12
N CYS A 174 10.66 9.08 -11.26
CA CYS A 174 9.73 8.88 -10.15
C CYS A 174 10.36 8.04 -9.02
N TYR A 175 11.01 6.91 -9.33
CA TYR A 175 11.63 6.08 -8.31
C TYR A 175 12.79 6.77 -7.58
N ILE A 176 13.58 7.61 -8.27
CA ILE A 176 14.62 8.43 -7.64
C ILE A 176 14.00 9.41 -6.66
N GLN A 177 12.93 10.10 -7.06
CA GLN A 177 12.24 11.05 -6.19
C GLN A 177 11.66 10.34 -4.95
N ALA A 178 11.02 9.18 -5.11
CA ALA A 178 10.51 8.38 -4.00
C ALA A 178 11.64 7.94 -3.03
N LEU A 179 12.77 7.48 -3.57
CA LEU A 179 13.95 7.10 -2.79
C LEU A 179 14.51 8.29 -2.00
N GLN A 180 14.64 9.46 -2.63
CA GLN A 180 15.09 10.69 -1.98
C GLN A 180 14.16 11.11 -0.83
N THR A 181 12.84 11.02 -1.03
CA THR A 181 11.87 11.30 0.02
C THR A 181 12.00 10.34 1.19
N ALA A 182 12.19 9.03 0.97
CA ALA A 182 12.44 8.06 2.04
C ALA A 182 13.74 8.35 2.81
N GLN A 183 14.81 8.75 2.11
CA GLN A 183 16.07 9.09 2.75
C GLN A 183 15.96 10.36 3.60
N GLN A 184 15.26 11.38 3.11
CA GLN A 184 15.06 12.65 3.82
C GLN A 184 14.20 12.50 5.08
N SER A 185 13.25 11.57 5.08
CA SER A 185 12.35 11.32 6.20
C SER A 185 12.86 10.26 7.19
N ASP A 186 14.06 9.70 6.99
CA ASP A 186 14.59 8.52 7.68
C ASP A 186 13.57 7.36 7.73
N ASP A 187 12.72 7.24 6.68
CA ASP A 187 11.67 6.21 6.61
C ASP A 187 12.27 4.87 6.16
N LYS A 188 12.90 4.20 7.13
CA LYS A 188 13.52 2.88 6.94
C LYS A 188 12.54 1.81 6.46
N TRP A 189 11.24 1.99 6.70
CA TRP A 189 10.21 1.07 6.25
C TRP A 189 9.92 1.21 4.76
N SER A 190 10.08 2.42 4.21
CA SER A 190 9.77 2.70 2.80
C SER A 190 10.94 2.44 1.84
N LEU A 191 12.18 2.42 2.36
CA LEU A 191 13.40 2.20 1.57
C LEU A 191 13.39 0.88 0.77
N PRO A 192 13.02 -0.30 1.33
CA PRO A 192 12.98 -1.55 0.56
C PRO A 192 12.07 -1.45 -0.68
N TYR A 193 10.92 -0.80 -0.56
CA TYR A 193 9.98 -0.65 -1.68
C TYR A 193 10.53 0.23 -2.80
N CYS A 194 11.24 1.29 -2.43
CA CYS A 194 11.88 2.18 -3.39
C CYS A 194 12.99 1.43 -4.15
N ILE A 195 13.81 0.63 -3.43
CA ILE A 195 14.88 -0.17 -4.01
C ILE A 195 14.31 -1.27 -4.93
N GLU A 196 13.29 -2.00 -4.49
CA GLU A 196 12.60 -3.02 -5.31
C GLU A 196 12.03 -2.44 -6.59
N ALA A 197 11.55 -1.18 -6.58
CA ALA A 197 11.06 -0.49 -7.77
C ALA A 197 12.12 -0.44 -8.89
N PHE A 198 13.39 -0.20 -8.53
CA PHE A 198 14.50 -0.26 -9.48
C PHE A 198 14.83 -1.69 -9.93
N GLY A 199 14.60 -2.69 -9.08
CA GLY A 199 14.67 -4.10 -9.46
C GLY A 199 13.66 -4.44 -10.55
N TYR A 200 12.41 -4.00 -10.39
CA TYR A 200 11.38 -4.14 -11.42
C TYR A 200 11.69 -3.36 -12.70
N LEU A 201 12.31 -2.18 -12.59
CA LEU A 201 12.78 -1.42 -13.74
C LEU A 201 13.88 -2.18 -14.49
N ALA A 202 14.87 -2.71 -13.78
CA ALA A 202 15.94 -3.52 -14.37
C ALA A 202 15.40 -4.79 -15.05
N LEU A 203 14.36 -5.42 -14.52
CA LEU A 203 13.66 -6.52 -15.20
C LEU A 203 13.01 -6.08 -16.50
N ALA A 204 12.30 -4.95 -16.49
CA ALA A 204 11.69 -4.40 -17.70
C ALA A 204 12.73 -4.04 -18.78
N GLU A 205 13.93 -3.63 -18.36
CA GLU A 205 15.10 -3.38 -19.22
C GLU A 205 15.88 -4.67 -19.59
N ARG A 206 15.43 -5.86 -19.16
CA ARG A 206 16.09 -7.17 -19.35
C ARG A 206 17.50 -7.27 -18.73
N ARG A 207 17.81 -6.43 -17.75
CA ARG A 207 19.07 -6.41 -16.99
C ARG A 207 18.99 -7.38 -15.81
N PHE A 208 18.85 -8.67 -16.10
CA PHE A 208 18.54 -9.70 -15.09
C PHE A 208 19.55 -9.80 -13.94
N GLN A 209 20.86 -9.66 -14.23
CA GLN A 209 21.88 -9.68 -13.19
C GLN A 209 21.73 -8.48 -12.24
N GLN A 210 21.48 -7.29 -12.80
CA GLN A 210 21.26 -6.10 -12.00
C GLN A 210 19.99 -6.23 -11.14
N ALA A 211 18.90 -6.70 -11.74
CA ALA A 211 17.65 -6.96 -11.02
C ALA A 211 17.89 -7.92 -9.83
N ALA A 212 18.59 -9.03 -10.06
CA ALA A 212 18.85 -10.03 -9.01
C ALA A 212 19.66 -9.43 -7.84
N ARG A 213 20.69 -8.61 -8.12
CA ARG A 213 21.45 -7.90 -7.06
C ARG A 213 20.56 -6.95 -6.26
N ILE A 214 19.73 -6.18 -6.95
CA ILE A 214 18.84 -5.18 -6.31
C ILE A 214 17.80 -5.86 -5.43
N PHE A 215 17.13 -6.91 -5.93
CA PHE A 215 16.14 -7.65 -5.15
C PHE A 215 16.76 -8.33 -3.93
N ALA A 216 17.94 -8.94 -4.08
CA ALA A 216 18.66 -9.54 -2.96
C ALA A 216 19.06 -8.51 -1.88
N ALA A 217 19.55 -7.32 -2.29
CA ALA A 217 19.86 -6.24 -1.35
C ALA A 217 18.61 -5.71 -0.63
N ALA A 218 17.50 -5.58 -1.35
CA ALA A 218 16.22 -5.16 -0.78
C ALA A 218 15.69 -6.18 0.25
N GLU A 219 15.86 -7.48 0.02
CA GLU A 219 15.44 -8.54 0.94
C GLU A 219 16.19 -8.49 2.28
N VAL A 220 17.50 -8.22 2.23
CA VAL A 220 18.32 -8.02 3.44
C VAL A 220 17.85 -6.78 4.20
N LEU A 221 17.62 -5.66 3.51
CA LEU A 221 17.12 -4.45 4.14
C LEU A 221 15.73 -4.66 4.75
N ARG A 222 14.85 -5.37 4.04
CA ARG A 222 13.51 -5.72 4.50
C ARG A 222 13.54 -6.54 5.77
N THR A 223 14.41 -7.55 5.82
CA THR A 223 14.64 -8.37 7.02
C THR A 223 15.18 -7.55 8.18
N ALA A 224 16.16 -6.68 7.93
CA ALA A 224 16.77 -5.83 8.96
C ALA A 224 15.81 -4.79 9.53
N THR A 225 14.88 -4.28 8.71
CA THR A 225 13.92 -3.23 9.10
C THR A 225 12.59 -3.77 9.62
N GLY A 226 12.31 -5.06 9.40
CA GLY A 226 11.02 -5.67 9.70
C GLY A 226 9.87 -5.17 8.80
N ALA A 227 10.19 -4.51 7.68
CA ALA A 227 9.18 -3.98 6.77
C ALA A 227 8.42 -5.13 6.08
N PRO A 228 7.09 -5.27 6.28
CA PRO A 228 6.33 -6.37 5.69
C PRO A 228 6.33 -6.25 4.17
N LEU A 229 6.43 -7.34 3.40
CA LEU A 229 6.12 -7.30 1.98
C LEU A 229 4.59 -7.40 1.84
N PRO A 230 3.88 -6.36 1.36
CA PRO A 230 2.43 -6.43 1.21
C PRO A 230 2.02 -7.64 0.38
N PRO A 231 0.99 -8.41 0.77
CA PRO A 231 0.66 -9.64 0.06
C PRO A 231 0.28 -9.45 -1.41
N VAL A 232 -0.16 -8.25 -1.77
CA VAL A 232 -0.42 -7.84 -3.16
C VAL A 232 0.83 -7.88 -4.05
N TRP A 233 2.02 -7.80 -3.48
CA TRP A 233 3.30 -7.86 -4.19
C TRP A 233 3.99 -9.22 -4.12
N HIS A 234 3.48 -10.18 -3.33
CA HIS A 234 4.06 -11.53 -3.28
C HIS A 234 4.05 -12.21 -4.65
N ALA A 235 2.94 -12.10 -5.39
CA ALA A 235 2.83 -12.69 -6.72
C ALA A 235 3.79 -12.01 -7.72
N ASP A 236 3.88 -10.68 -7.67
CA ASP A 236 4.76 -9.91 -8.56
C ASP A 236 6.25 -10.22 -8.28
N TYR A 237 6.62 -10.31 -6.99
CA TYR A 237 7.96 -10.69 -6.54
C TYR A 237 8.32 -12.13 -6.91
N ALA A 238 7.40 -13.08 -6.71
CA ALA A 238 7.60 -14.48 -7.07
C ALA A 238 7.81 -14.62 -8.59
N ARG A 239 6.99 -13.96 -9.41
CA ARG A 239 7.17 -13.94 -10.87
C ARG A 239 8.51 -13.34 -11.27
N ALA A 240 8.88 -12.19 -10.68
CA ALA A 240 10.16 -11.54 -10.89
C ALA A 240 11.33 -12.49 -10.58
N ARG A 241 11.25 -13.20 -9.44
CA ARG A 241 12.27 -14.18 -9.04
C ARG A 241 12.40 -15.32 -10.05
N THR A 242 11.29 -15.94 -10.43
CA THR A 242 11.28 -17.02 -11.42
C THR A 242 11.84 -16.56 -12.77
N GLU A 243 11.50 -15.35 -13.22
CA GLU A 243 12.03 -14.77 -14.45
C GLU A 243 13.55 -14.59 -14.39
N MET A 244 14.08 -14.08 -13.28
CA MET A 244 15.53 -13.94 -13.08
C MET A 244 16.24 -15.29 -13.05
N GLU A 245 15.71 -16.25 -12.29
CA GLU A 245 16.26 -17.60 -12.16
C GLU A 245 16.30 -18.32 -13.52
N THR A 246 15.23 -18.21 -14.31
CA THR A 246 15.13 -18.82 -15.63
C THR A 246 16.10 -18.17 -16.63
N SER A 247 16.23 -16.84 -16.60
CA SER A 247 17.04 -16.10 -17.56
C SER A 247 18.55 -16.20 -17.29
N LEU A 248 18.96 -16.30 -16.02
CA LEU A 248 20.37 -16.40 -15.63
C LEU A 248 20.84 -17.85 -15.51
N GLY A 249 19.93 -18.78 -15.24
CA GLY A 249 20.25 -20.15 -14.83
C GLY A 249 20.62 -20.23 -13.35
N THR A 250 20.34 -21.38 -12.73
CA THR A 250 20.39 -21.58 -11.26
C THR A 250 21.73 -21.17 -10.63
N ALA A 251 22.86 -21.56 -11.23
CA ALA A 251 24.18 -21.27 -10.68
C ALA A 251 24.55 -19.78 -10.75
N SER A 252 24.30 -19.13 -11.90
CA SER A 252 24.58 -17.70 -12.06
C SER A 252 23.65 -16.86 -11.20
N PHE A 253 22.36 -17.21 -11.15
CA PHE A 253 21.41 -16.55 -10.26
C PHE A 253 21.86 -16.64 -8.80
N ALA A 254 22.23 -17.83 -8.31
CA ALA A 254 22.67 -18.00 -6.92
C ALA A 254 23.90 -17.15 -6.58
N ALA A 255 24.88 -17.06 -7.48
CA ALA A 255 26.07 -16.22 -7.29
C ALA A 255 25.71 -14.73 -7.22
N VAL A 256 24.93 -14.24 -8.20
CA VAL A 256 24.52 -12.83 -8.27
C VAL A 256 23.59 -12.45 -7.10
N TRP A 257 22.74 -13.38 -6.67
CA TRP A 257 21.89 -13.21 -5.50
C TRP A 257 22.71 -13.05 -4.24
N HIS A 258 23.74 -13.89 -4.05
CA HIS A 258 24.64 -13.79 -2.91
C HIS A 258 25.44 -12.47 -2.92
N GLU A 259 25.91 -12.02 -4.09
CA GLU A 259 26.52 -10.68 -4.24
C GLU A 259 25.57 -9.58 -3.75
N GLY A 260 24.29 -9.63 -4.14
CA GLY A 260 23.30 -8.65 -3.68
C GLY A 260 23.03 -8.72 -2.18
N GLN A 261 23.02 -9.91 -1.57
CA GLN A 261 22.84 -10.08 -0.12
C GLN A 261 23.98 -9.49 0.72
N THR A 262 25.19 -9.46 0.15
CA THR A 262 26.38 -8.89 0.82
C THR A 262 26.54 -7.39 0.57
N MET A 263 25.70 -6.80 -0.29
CA MET A 263 25.73 -5.39 -0.63
C MET A 263 25.09 -4.55 0.49
N GLY A 264 25.86 -3.63 1.07
CA GLY A 264 25.33 -2.67 2.04
C GLY A 264 24.38 -1.66 1.39
N LEU A 265 23.48 -1.06 2.17
CA LEU A 265 22.51 -0.06 1.70
C LEU A 265 23.14 1.08 0.87
N PRO A 266 24.27 1.70 1.27
CA PRO A 266 24.91 2.74 0.46
C PRO A 266 25.41 2.22 -0.90
N GLN A 267 25.90 0.98 -0.95
CA GLN A 267 26.36 0.35 -2.19
C GLN A 267 25.18 0.03 -3.11
N ALA A 268 24.06 -0.45 -2.56
CA ALA A 268 22.84 -0.71 -3.32
C ALA A 268 22.27 0.57 -3.95
N ILE A 269 22.17 1.64 -3.16
CA ILE A 269 21.71 2.94 -3.66
C ILE A 269 22.67 3.48 -4.72
N HIS A 270 23.98 3.41 -4.48
CA HIS A 270 24.98 3.84 -5.46
C HIS A 270 24.88 3.06 -6.76
N HIS A 271 24.75 1.73 -6.69
CA HIS A 271 24.60 0.85 -7.86
C HIS A 271 23.37 1.19 -8.70
N ILE A 272 22.24 1.49 -8.04
CA ILE A 272 20.99 1.91 -8.68
C ILE A 272 21.14 3.27 -9.39
N LEU A 273 21.84 4.22 -8.77
CA LEU A 273 21.99 5.58 -9.30
C LEU A 273 23.06 5.68 -10.39
N GLN A 274 24.11 4.85 -10.38
CA GLN A 274 25.20 4.89 -11.36
C GLN A 274 24.88 4.23 -12.70
N THR A 275 23.90 3.34 -12.77
CA THR A 275 23.43 2.73 -14.03
C THR A 275 22.57 3.68 -14.89
N SER A 276 22.76 4.99 -14.70
CA SER A 276 22.05 6.11 -15.33
C SER A 276 22.83 6.76 -16.48
N SER A 277 23.95 6.15 -16.91
CA SER A 277 24.78 6.60 -18.05
C SER A 277 24.84 5.51 -19.10
#